data_AF-A0AB34G3P6-F1
#
_entry.id   AF-A0AB34G3P6-F1
#
_cell.length_a   1.000
_cell.length_b   1.000
_cell.length_c   1.000
_cell.angle_alpha   90.00
_cell.angle_beta   90.00
_cell.angle_gamma   90.00
#
_symmetry.space_group_name_H-M   'P 1'
#
loop_
_entity.id
_entity.type
_entity.pdbx_description
1 polymer ?
#
loop_
_entity_poly.entity_id
_entity_poly.type
_entity_poly.pdbx_seq_one_letter_code
_entity_poly.pdbx_strand_id
1 'polypeptide(L)'
;MNVWGSKLHAENTWTHDQTKVNWVRSLLPDAVPLARILAFQYNANVAFGRSVAGVESQARNLLEGLRYKRKVNPVRPIIFVSHSLGGIIVKEALALAFREYDTFPMIWNFTYAIFFLAVPHHGSDHAPLGEMAVKLLDFASLEPSNSLLAALEPGTPYNKSLNARFEPLHNAYKFYTWSEGMPLGPLGIIVPMKSACMGISQEKHRRVMNRDHRSICKFYGRNDPNWHELRDVIVEAAAAATKCCHYSPTMQNRAPLLATPVIQDKEELEPLESIGLIAACNSVEATISRLNDFRNGKELRVKEGEVADAKASLLTLASLCYAIVLPIMRLLVFLTPADVLGLSMAWSALLLTLPSKEEALAQAGRSQDAEQVVMDTEAWAIQRLNEHLCEAIEALHVLSRAIRVHEHENMVPGLSRARDIERQLQMGIIFITEDLHRRHGLFNKAEAVWNKIEHARAEVADKEGRDFWTATAEMVQDEEEEDEDDDCCRVQ
;
A
#
# COMPACT_ATOMS: atom_id res chain seq x y z
N MET A 1 -15.29 3.85 19.79
CA MET A 1 -14.40 4.82 20.49
C MET A 1 -14.03 4.25 21.87
N ASN A 2 -13.29 4.91 22.76
CA ASN A 2 -13.17 4.49 24.17
C ASN A 2 -12.70 5.67 25.01
N VAL A 3 -13.66 6.52 25.36
CA VAL A 3 -13.43 7.88 25.86
C VAL A 3 -12.99 7.84 27.33
N TRP A 4 -13.63 6.98 28.12
CA TRP A 4 -13.39 6.83 29.55
C TRP A 4 -12.37 5.75 29.89
N GLY A 5 -11.65 5.20 28.90
CA GLY A 5 -10.75 4.06 29.13
C GLY A 5 -11.46 2.80 29.64
N SER A 6 -12.78 2.70 29.47
CA SER A 6 -13.57 1.56 29.94
C SER A 6 -13.23 0.31 29.15
N LYS A 7 -13.02 -0.81 29.86
CA LYS A 7 -12.77 -2.13 29.26
C LYS A 7 -13.89 -2.56 28.31
N LEU A 8 -15.13 -2.10 28.53
CA LEU A 8 -16.31 -2.54 27.78
C LEU A 8 -16.67 -1.64 26.58
N HIS A 9 -16.00 -0.50 26.36
CA HIS A 9 -16.45 0.45 25.33
C HIS A 9 -16.28 -0.11 23.90
N ALA A 10 -15.16 -0.81 23.64
CA ALA A 10 -14.97 -1.49 22.36
C ALA A 10 -16.08 -2.52 22.10
N GLU A 11 -16.51 -3.25 23.14
CA GLU A 11 -17.63 -4.19 23.04
C GLU A 11 -18.96 -3.45 22.81
N ASN A 12 -19.23 -2.36 23.52
CA ASN A 12 -20.46 -1.59 23.41
C ASN A 12 -20.67 -0.95 22.03
N THR A 13 -19.58 -0.59 21.33
CA THR A 13 -19.65 0.04 19.99
C THR A 13 -20.43 -0.86 19.02
N TRP A 14 -20.21 -2.17 19.10
CA TRP A 14 -20.79 -3.16 18.19
C TRP A 14 -22.00 -3.89 18.79
N THR A 15 -22.46 -3.46 19.98
CA THR A 15 -23.53 -4.11 20.74
C THR A 15 -24.81 -3.33 20.64
N HIS A 16 -25.89 -3.99 20.21
CA HIS A 16 -27.21 -3.38 20.16
C HIS A 16 -27.73 -3.05 21.57
N ASP A 17 -28.25 -1.84 21.75
CA ASP A 17 -28.47 -1.28 23.08
C ASP A 17 -29.58 -2.01 23.85
N GLN A 18 -30.61 -2.50 23.17
CA GLN A 18 -31.74 -3.20 23.79
C GLN A 18 -31.50 -4.71 23.91
N THR A 19 -31.16 -5.37 22.80
CA THR A 19 -31.02 -6.84 22.74
C THR A 19 -29.66 -7.34 23.23
N LYS A 20 -28.69 -6.44 23.42
CA LYS A 20 -27.31 -6.75 23.81
C LYS A 20 -26.57 -7.69 22.86
N VAL A 21 -27.07 -7.83 21.63
CA VAL A 21 -26.39 -8.60 20.58
C VAL A 21 -25.16 -7.84 20.11
N ASN A 22 -23.99 -8.43 20.32
CA ASN A 22 -22.73 -7.98 19.71
C ASN A 22 -22.50 -8.77 18.43
N TRP A 23 -22.78 -8.17 17.27
CA TRP A 23 -22.77 -8.90 16.01
C TRP A 23 -21.38 -9.35 15.59
N VAL A 24 -20.33 -8.57 15.90
CA VAL A 24 -18.93 -8.93 15.61
C VAL A 24 -18.53 -10.21 16.34
N ARG A 25 -19.03 -10.41 17.58
CA ARG A 25 -18.72 -11.59 18.39
C ARG A 25 -19.69 -12.76 18.19
N SER A 26 -20.96 -12.50 17.90
CA SER A 26 -22.02 -13.51 17.97
C SER A 26 -22.68 -13.86 16.64
N LEU A 27 -22.57 -13.00 15.61
CA LEU A 27 -23.21 -13.23 14.31
C LEU A 27 -22.19 -13.38 13.17
N LEU A 28 -21.16 -12.55 13.18
CA LEU A 28 -20.10 -12.57 12.17
C LEU A 28 -19.31 -13.88 12.12
N PRO A 29 -19.00 -14.56 13.25
CA PRO A 29 -18.33 -15.86 13.19
C PRO A 29 -19.13 -16.92 12.43
N ASP A 30 -20.47 -16.85 12.46
CA ASP A 30 -21.32 -17.80 11.73
C ASP A 30 -21.36 -17.49 10.23
N ALA A 31 -21.27 -16.21 9.86
CA ALA A 31 -21.31 -15.77 8.47
C ALA A 31 -19.98 -16.03 7.74
N VAL A 32 -18.86 -15.90 8.44
CA VAL A 32 -17.51 -16.12 7.90
C VAL A 32 -16.70 -17.07 8.81
N PRO A 33 -17.07 -18.36 8.90
CA PRO A 33 -16.52 -19.29 9.88
C PRO A 33 -15.02 -19.53 9.73
N LEU A 34 -14.47 -19.31 8.54
CA LEU A 34 -13.04 -19.42 8.25
C LEU A 34 -12.23 -18.18 8.63
N ALA A 35 -12.88 -17.06 8.95
CA ALA A 35 -12.23 -15.81 9.30
C ALA A 35 -11.82 -15.77 10.76
N ARG A 36 -10.68 -15.12 11.03
CA ARG A 36 -10.28 -14.74 12.38
C ARG A 36 -10.76 -13.32 12.65
N ILE A 37 -11.65 -13.17 13.61
CA ILE A 37 -12.23 -11.87 13.97
C ILE A 37 -11.41 -11.25 15.10
N LEU A 38 -10.92 -10.03 14.87
CA LEU A 38 -10.14 -9.25 15.83
C LEU A 38 -10.84 -7.90 16.06
N ALA A 39 -10.86 -7.45 17.31
CA ALA A 39 -11.32 -6.11 17.66
C ALA A 39 -10.12 -5.29 18.15
N PHE A 40 -9.94 -4.11 17.57
CA PHE A 40 -8.93 -3.14 18.03
C PHE A 40 -9.59 -2.07 18.89
N GLN A 41 -9.04 -1.87 20.08
CA GLN A 41 -9.49 -0.86 21.03
C GLN A 41 -8.45 0.24 21.12
N TYR A 42 -8.89 1.49 20.99
CA TYR A 42 -8.04 2.67 21.11
C TYR A 42 -8.69 3.68 22.06
N ASN A 43 -7.86 4.48 22.74
CA ASN A 43 -8.35 5.58 23.58
C ASN A 43 -8.62 6.81 22.70
N ALA A 44 -9.89 7.20 22.59
CA ALA A 44 -10.29 8.30 21.70
C ALA A 44 -9.83 9.68 22.20
N ASN A 45 -9.71 9.87 23.53
CA ASN A 45 -9.15 11.10 24.10
C ASN A 45 -7.65 11.21 23.81
N VAL A 46 -6.92 10.10 23.81
CA VAL A 46 -5.49 10.10 23.43
C VAL A 46 -5.33 10.32 21.93
N ALA A 47 -6.15 9.65 21.12
CA ALA A 47 -6.09 9.73 19.67
C ALA A 47 -6.45 11.12 19.14
N PHE A 48 -7.53 11.71 19.66
CA PHE A 48 -8.14 12.90 19.09
C PHE A 48 -8.27 14.07 20.05
N GLY A 49 -7.97 13.91 21.35
CA GLY A 49 -8.12 14.97 22.35
C GLY A 49 -6.85 15.79 22.63
N ARG A 50 -5.65 15.32 22.26
CA ARG A 50 -4.38 15.95 22.68
C ARG A 50 -3.55 16.56 21.56
N SER A 51 -3.35 15.83 20.46
CA SER A 51 -2.56 16.29 19.32
C SER A 51 -2.79 15.39 18.11
N VAL A 52 -2.39 15.86 16.91
CA VAL A 52 -2.35 15.06 15.68
C VAL A 52 -1.49 13.80 15.84
N ALA A 53 -0.37 13.91 16.57
CA ALA A 53 0.49 12.76 16.89
C ALA A 53 -0.25 11.63 17.64
N GLY A 54 -1.38 11.94 18.29
CA GLY A 54 -2.25 10.94 18.90
C GLY A 54 -2.84 9.97 17.89
N VAL A 55 -3.26 10.44 16.71
CA VAL A 55 -3.86 9.61 15.66
C VAL A 55 -2.81 8.67 15.08
N GLU A 56 -1.65 9.22 14.72
CA GLU A 56 -0.52 8.44 14.20
C GLU A 56 -0.04 7.39 15.21
N SER A 57 0.06 7.75 16.49
CA SER A 57 0.41 6.80 17.55
C SER A 57 -0.58 5.64 17.66
N GLN A 58 -1.89 5.89 17.57
CA GLN A 58 -2.89 4.81 17.57
C GLN A 58 -2.85 3.98 16.28
N ALA A 59 -2.57 4.60 15.14
CA ALA A 59 -2.38 3.91 13.87
C ALA A 59 -1.17 2.95 13.94
N ARG A 60 -0.04 3.41 14.49
CA ARG A 60 1.14 2.56 14.71
C ARG A 60 0.86 1.42 15.70
N ASN A 61 0.12 1.67 16.78
CA ASN A 61 -0.30 0.63 17.72
C ASN A 61 -1.19 -0.44 17.05
N LEU A 62 -2.08 -0.03 16.12
CA LEU A 62 -2.88 -0.96 15.32
C LEU A 62 -1.97 -1.83 14.44
N LEU A 63 -1.01 -1.23 13.74
CA LEU A 63 -0.08 -1.95 12.87
C LEU A 63 0.78 -2.94 13.64
N GLU A 64 1.39 -2.54 14.76
CA GLU A 64 2.22 -3.42 15.59
C GLU A 64 1.40 -4.56 16.21
N GLY A 65 0.19 -4.26 16.69
CA GLY A 65 -0.73 -5.27 17.20
C GLY A 65 -1.09 -6.30 16.13
N LEU A 66 -1.39 -5.86 14.91
CA LEU A 66 -1.66 -6.73 13.78
C LEU A 66 -0.43 -7.54 13.38
N ARG A 67 0.75 -6.92 13.28
CA ARG A 67 2.03 -7.57 12.98
C ARG A 67 2.30 -8.72 13.95
N TYR A 68 2.13 -8.49 15.25
CA TYR A 68 2.29 -9.54 16.26
C TYR A 68 1.27 -10.67 16.10
N LYS A 69 -0.01 -10.35 15.89
CA LYS A 69 -1.07 -11.37 15.71
C LYS A 69 -0.93 -12.16 14.41
N ARG A 70 -0.19 -11.64 13.43
CA ARG A 70 -0.01 -12.26 12.11
C ARG A 70 1.24 -13.14 11.99
N LYS A 71 2.09 -13.25 13.02
CA LYS A 71 3.30 -14.10 12.99
C LYS A 71 3.08 -15.54 12.51
N VAL A 72 1.93 -16.14 12.83
CA VAL A 72 1.59 -17.52 12.44
C VAL A 72 0.87 -17.60 11.09
N ASN A 73 0.26 -16.52 10.63
CA ASN A 73 -0.52 -16.46 9.39
C ASN A 73 -0.26 -15.11 8.69
N PRO A 74 0.97 -14.86 8.22
CA PRO A 74 1.40 -13.54 7.76
C PRO A 74 0.71 -13.10 6.47
N VAL A 75 0.17 -14.04 5.70
CA VAL A 75 -0.39 -13.84 4.36
C VAL A 75 -1.92 -13.94 4.34
N ARG A 76 -2.56 -14.03 5.52
CA ARG A 76 -4.03 -14.11 5.61
C ARG A 76 -4.65 -12.78 5.17
N PRO A 77 -5.61 -12.75 4.25
CA PRO A 77 -6.30 -11.52 3.87
C PRO A 77 -6.83 -10.70 5.06
N ILE A 78 -6.78 -9.38 4.97
CA ILE A 78 -7.30 -8.44 5.96
C ILE A 78 -8.49 -7.70 5.36
N ILE A 79 -9.58 -7.66 6.13
CA ILE A 79 -10.70 -6.76 5.90
C ILE A 79 -10.81 -5.88 7.13
N PHE A 80 -10.73 -4.56 6.94
CA PHE A 80 -10.99 -3.60 8.00
C PHE A 80 -12.48 -3.27 8.05
N VAL A 81 -13.07 -3.29 9.24
CA VAL A 81 -14.40 -2.72 9.48
C VAL A 81 -14.23 -1.65 10.55
N SER A 82 -14.60 -0.42 10.21
CA SER A 82 -14.38 0.74 11.06
C SER A 82 -15.60 1.63 11.12
N HIS A 83 -15.75 2.33 12.24
CA HIS A 83 -16.86 3.24 12.49
C HIS A 83 -16.34 4.60 12.93
N SER A 84 -16.92 5.66 12.37
CA SER A 84 -16.63 7.05 12.74
C SER A 84 -15.13 7.34 12.78
N LEU A 85 -14.61 7.90 13.86
CA LEU A 85 -13.19 8.24 14.01
C LEU A 85 -12.22 7.06 13.89
N GLY A 86 -12.71 5.83 14.08
CA GLY A 86 -11.89 4.63 13.87
C GLY A 86 -11.44 4.47 12.42
N GLY A 87 -12.20 4.98 11.45
CA GLY A 87 -11.81 4.96 10.04
C GLY A 87 -10.64 5.89 9.72
N ILE A 88 -10.50 6.99 10.46
CA ILE A 88 -9.34 7.90 10.33
C ILE A 88 -8.06 7.21 10.80
N ILE A 89 -8.14 6.45 11.89
CA ILE A 89 -7.01 5.62 12.37
C ILE A 89 -6.65 4.55 11.34
N VAL A 90 -7.63 3.91 10.71
CA VAL A 90 -7.37 2.91 9.65
C VAL A 90 -6.73 3.55 8.42
N LYS A 91 -7.18 4.74 7.98
CA LYS A 91 -6.55 5.49 6.89
C LYS A 91 -5.09 5.81 7.20
N GLU A 92 -4.83 6.37 8.37
CA GLU A 92 -3.47 6.69 8.83
C GLU A 92 -2.61 5.43 8.91
N ALA A 93 -3.14 4.33 9.45
CA ALA A 93 -2.41 3.07 9.56
C ALA A 93 -2.03 2.49 8.20
N LEU A 94 -2.91 2.53 7.20
CA LEU A 94 -2.61 2.01 5.87
C LEU A 94 -1.64 2.93 5.11
N ALA A 95 -1.76 4.25 5.25
CA ALA A 95 -0.80 5.20 4.71
C ALA A 95 0.61 4.97 5.31
N LEU A 96 0.70 4.77 6.63
CA LEU A 96 1.94 4.42 7.32
C LEU A 96 2.48 3.06 6.85
N ALA A 97 1.63 2.04 6.74
CA ALA A 97 2.05 0.70 6.32
C ALA A 97 2.59 0.67 4.89
N PHE A 98 2.05 1.51 4.00
CA PHE A 98 2.53 1.68 2.63
C PHE A 98 3.86 2.43 2.58
N ARG A 99 4.01 3.50 3.37
CA ARG A 99 5.27 4.26 3.47
C ARG A 99 6.38 3.42 4.10
N GLU A 100 6.08 2.75 5.21
CA GLU A 100 7.01 1.90 5.96
C GLU A 100 6.85 0.43 5.54
N TYR A 101 6.88 0.20 4.22
CA TYR A 101 6.62 -1.11 3.64
C TYR A 101 7.63 -2.18 4.13
N ASP A 102 8.86 -1.81 4.50
CA ASP A 102 9.84 -2.75 5.07
C ASP A 102 9.39 -3.27 6.44
N THR A 103 8.63 -2.47 7.19
CA THR A 103 8.16 -2.81 8.53
C THR A 103 6.81 -3.53 8.50
N PHE A 104 5.90 -3.09 7.62
CA PHE A 104 4.53 -3.60 7.53
C PHE A 104 4.14 -4.17 6.16
N PRO A 105 5.02 -4.94 5.46
CA PRO A 105 4.77 -5.34 4.07
C PRO A 105 3.51 -6.22 4.00
N MET A 106 3.37 -7.10 4.97
CA MET A 106 2.25 -8.06 5.05
C MET A 106 0.91 -7.45 5.43
N ILE A 107 0.88 -6.21 5.93
CA ILE A 107 -0.38 -5.53 6.26
C ILE A 107 -0.86 -4.75 5.05
N TRP A 108 0.01 -3.91 4.48
CA TRP A 108 -0.32 -3.15 3.28
C TRP A 108 -0.70 -4.09 2.13
N ASN A 109 0.14 -5.12 1.87
CA ASN A 109 -0.07 -6.04 0.75
C ASN A 109 -1.36 -6.84 0.92
N PHE A 110 -1.57 -7.50 2.08
CA PHE A 110 -2.69 -8.41 2.29
C PHE A 110 -3.97 -7.75 2.79
N THR A 111 -4.05 -6.41 2.81
CA THR A 111 -5.33 -5.73 2.99
C THR A 111 -6.13 -5.80 1.69
N TYR A 112 -7.34 -6.32 1.76
CA TYR A 112 -8.21 -6.49 0.59
C TYR A 112 -9.29 -5.42 0.53
N ALA A 113 -10.03 -5.26 1.63
CA ALA A 113 -11.18 -4.37 1.68
C ALA A 113 -11.26 -3.58 2.98
N ILE A 114 -11.90 -2.41 2.89
CA ILE A 114 -12.14 -1.51 4.00
C ILE A 114 -13.60 -1.11 3.99
N PHE A 115 -14.26 -1.36 5.12
CA PHE A 115 -15.64 -0.99 5.39
C PHE A 115 -15.63 0.26 6.29
N PHE A 116 -16.18 1.35 5.77
CA PHE A 116 -16.32 2.62 6.46
C PHE A 116 -17.78 2.82 6.86
N LEU A 117 -18.07 2.78 8.16
CA LEU A 117 -19.40 3.04 8.71
C LEU A 117 -19.44 4.46 9.29
N ALA A 118 -20.07 5.39 8.59
CA ALA A 118 -20.18 6.81 8.95
C ALA A 118 -18.83 7.45 9.30
N VAL A 119 -17.81 7.23 8.46
CA VAL A 119 -16.45 7.76 8.67
C VAL A 119 -16.34 9.15 8.06
N PRO A 120 -15.91 10.18 8.81
CA PRO A 120 -15.84 11.55 8.31
C PRO A 120 -14.57 11.79 7.48
N HIS A 121 -14.57 11.45 6.18
CA HIS A 121 -13.39 11.61 5.33
C HIS A 121 -13.07 13.07 4.99
N HIS A 122 -14.12 13.84 4.67
CA HIS A 122 -14.02 15.24 4.23
C HIS A 122 -15.25 16.05 4.68
N GLY A 123 -15.41 17.30 4.21
CA GLY A 123 -16.60 18.11 4.49
C GLY A 123 -17.80 17.82 3.65
N SER A 124 -18.82 18.66 3.82
CA SER A 124 -19.92 18.76 2.88
C SER A 124 -20.33 20.22 2.69
N ASP A 125 -20.83 20.57 1.51
CA ASP A 125 -21.31 21.93 1.21
C ASP A 125 -22.47 22.39 2.12
N HIS A 126 -23.16 21.44 2.76
CA HIS A 126 -24.38 21.68 3.54
C HIS A 126 -24.15 21.63 5.07
N ALA A 127 -22.95 21.29 5.51
CA ALA A 127 -22.54 21.33 6.91
C ALA A 127 -21.02 21.61 6.96
N PRO A 128 -20.60 22.80 7.42
CA PRO A 128 -19.19 23.13 7.62
C PRO A 128 -18.52 22.09 8.54
N LEU A 129 -17.27 21.74 8.28
CA LEU A 129 -16.59 20.69 9.05
C LEU A 129 -16.37 21.01 10.51
N GLY A 130 -16.26 22.29 10.88
CA GLY A 130 -16.28 22.69 12.27
C GLY A 130 -17.55 22.22 12.98
N GLU A 131 -18.70 22.30 12.30
CA GLU A 131 -19.98 21.82 12.85
C GLU A 131 -19.99 20.29 13.00
N MET A 132 -19.50 19.57 11.99
CA MET A 132 -19.35 18.11 12.06
C MET A 132 -18.39 17.70 13.18
N ALA A 133 -17.25 18.38 13.32
CA ALA A 133 -16.27 18.12 14.36
C ALA A 133 -16.85 18.36 15.74
N VAL A 134 -17.60 19.46 15.95
CA VAL A 134 -18.32 19.73 17.20
C VAL A 134 -19.33 18.61 17.49
N LYS A 135 -20.15 18.21 16.52
CA LYS A 135 -21.08 17.08 16.66
C LYS A 135 -20.38 15.77 17.01
N LEU A 136 -19.19 15.54 16.46
CA LEU A 136 -18.37 14.35 16.77
C LEU A 136 -17.75 14.44 18.16
N LEU A 137 -17.29 15.61 18.61
CA LEU A 137 -16.83 15.83 19.99
C LEU A 137 -17.97 15.54 20.97
N ASP A 138 -19.16 16.09 20.72
CA ASP A 138 -20.35 15.89 21.55
C ASP A 138 -20.77 14.42 21.57
N PHE A 139 -20.86 13.80 20.38
CA PHE A 139 -21.21 12.38 20.24
C PHE A 139 -20.21 11.47 20.98
N ALA A 140 -18.93 11.75 20.81
CA ALA A 140 -17.86 11.00 21.41
C ALA A 140 -17.56 11.45 22.85
N SER A 141 -18.26 12.44 23.40
CA SER A 141 -17.97 13.01 24.73
C SER A 141 -16.48 13.34 24.93
N LEU A 142 -15.82 13.81 23.87
CA LEU A 142 -14.41 14.19 23.88
C LEU A 142 -14.27 15.64 24.37
N GLU A 143 -13.15 15.94 25.02
CA GLU A 143 -12.81 17.32 25.34
C GLU A 143 -12.61 18.13 24.05
N PRO A 144 -13.05 19.41 24.00
CA PRO A 144 -12.86 20.26 22.82
C PRO A 144 -11.37 20.32 22.45
N SER A 145 -11.02 19.87 21.25
CA SER A 145 -9.62 19.75 20.84
C SER A 145 -9.38 20.26 19.42
N ASN A 146 -8.27 20.97 19.26
CA ASN A 146 -7.79 21.39 17.95
C ASN A 146 -7.29 20.21 17.12
N SER A 147 -6.94 19.08 17.73
CA SER A 147 -6.47 17.88 17.04
C SER A 147 -7.56 17.16 16.25
N LEU A 148 -8.79 17.09 16.78
CA LEU A 148 -9.90 16.54 16.02
C LEU A 148 -10.25 17.46 14.85
N LEU A 149 -10.27 18.78 15.08
CA LEU A 149 -10.43 19.76 14.00
C LEU A 149 -9.34 19.58 12.94
N ALA A 150 -8.07 19.47 13.32
CA ALA A 150 -6.97 19.22 12.39
C ALA A 150 -7.09 17.87 11.62
N ALA A 151 -7.74 16.86 12.21
CA ALA A 151 -7.97 15.57 11.55
C ALA A 151 -9.12 15.61 10.53
N LEU A 152 -10.12 16.48 10.76
CA LEU A 152 -11.37 16.49 10.01
C LEU A 152 -11.49 17.68 9.05
N GLU A 153 -11.01 18.85 9.44
CA GLU A 153 -11.15 20.11 8.70
C GLU A 153 -10.24 20.11 7.45
N PRO A 154 -10.79 20.11 6.23
CA PRO A 154 -10.04 20.20 4.99
C PRO A 154 -9.42 21.58 4.91
N GLY A 155 -8.20 21.64 4.39
CA GLY A 155 -7.42 22.86 4.47
C GLY A 155 -6.32 22.77 5.50
N THR A 156 -6.56 22.05 6.61
CA THR A 156 -5.55 21.86 7.64
C THR A 156 -4.38 21.03 7.10
N PRO A 157 -3.15 21.31 7.54
CA PRO A 157 -1.97 20.60 7.05
C PRO A 157 -2.08 19.08 7.23
N TYR A 158 -2.64 18.63 8.36
CA TYR A 158 -2.73 17.20 8.66
C TYR A 158 -3.79 16.49 7.81
N ASN A 159 -5.03 16.98 7.72
CA ASN A 159 -6.05 16.35 6.89
C ASN A 159 -5.64 16.30 5.42
N LYS A 160 -5.07 17.39 4.88
CA LYS A 160 -4.52 17.42 3.51
C LYS A 160 -3.41 16.39 3.33
N SER A 161 -2.45 16.36 4.26
CA SER A 161 -1.35 15.38 4.23
C SER A 161 -1.85 13.94 4.29
N LEU A 162 -2.77 13.61 5.21
CA LEU A 162 -3.31 12.27 5.33
C LEU A 162 -4.06 11.84 4.07
N ASN A 163 -4.87 12.72 3.49
CA ASN A 163 -5.58 12.41 2.25
C ASN A 163 -4.62 12.24 1.07
N ALA A 164 -3.61 13.10 0.92
CA ALA A 164 -2.58 12.96 -0.10
C ALA A 164 -1.77 11.66 0.05
N ARG A 165 -1.40 11.28 1.28
CA ARG A 165 -0.71 10.01 1.54
C ARG A 165 -1.59 8.77 1.33
N PHE A 166 -2.91 8.92 1.49
CA PHE A 166 -3.86 7.82 1.32
C PHE A 166 -4.36 7.67 -0.14
N GLU A 167 -4.26 8.73 -0.94
CA GLU A 167 -4.73 8.77 -2.32
C GLU A 167 -4.15 7.65 -3.22
N PRO A 168 -2.84 7.31 -3.15
CA PRO A 168 -2.29 6.18 -3.91
C PRO A 168 -2.98 4.84 -3.57
N LEU A 169 -3.52 4.71 -2.35
CA LEU A 169 -4.17 3.49 -1.87
C LEU A 169 -5.62 3.33 -2.36
N HIS A 170 -6.20 4.36 -2.99
CA HIS A 170 -7.56 4.28 -3.55
C HIS A 170 -7.70 3.17 -4.60
N ASN A 171 -6.61 2.87 -5.32
CA ASN A 171 -6.56 1.81 -6.31
C ASN A 171 -5.98 0.49 -5.76
N ALA A 172 -5.69 0.43 -4.46
CA ALA A 172 -5.11 -0.75 -3.82
C ALA A 172 -6.12 -1.61 -3.06
N TYR A 173 -7.30 -1.06 -2.75
CA TYR A 173 -8.28 -1.70 -1.88
C TYR A 173 -9.70 -1.56 -2.40
N LYS A 174 -10.57 -2.45 -1.96
CA LYS A 174 -12.02 -2.30 -2.12
C LYS A 174 -12.61 -1.48 -0.98
N PHE A 175 -13.37 -0.47 -1.33
CA PHE A 175 -14.01 0.42 -0.37
C PHE A 175 -15.52 0.22 -0.37
N TYR A 176 -16.05 0.01 0.82
CA TYR A 176 -17.47 -0.13 1.05
C TYR A 176 -17.89 0.86 2.14
N THR A 177 -18.79 1.78 1.79
CA THR A 177 -19.10 2.93 2.64
C THR A 177 -20.57 2.92 3.00
N TRP A 178 -20.88 2.98 4.30
CA TRP A 178 -22.23 3.19 4.81
C TRP A 178 -22.33 4.57 5.43
N SER A 179 -23.38 5.30 5.06
CA SER A 179 -23.71 6.60 5.65
C SER A 179 -25.03 6.54 6.39
N GLU A 180 -25.13 7.35 7.44
CA GLU A 180 -26.34 7.47 8.25
C GLU A 180 -27.47 8.18 7.48
N GLY A 181 -28.70 7.82 7.82
CA GLY A 181 -29.90 8.35 7.19
C GLY A 181 -30.80 9.13 8.14
N MET A 182 -30.73 8.84 9.44
CA MET A 182 -31.53 9.51 10.47
C MET A 182 -30.67 10.44 11.34
N PRO A 183 -31.23 11.58 11.78
CA PRO A 183 -30.55 12.46 12.72
C PRO A 183 -30.40 11.81 14.10
N LEU A 184 -29.27 12.06 14.77
CA LEU A 184 -29.04 11.68 16.16
C LEU A 184 -29.63 12.74 17.10
N GLY A 185 -30.95 12.67 17.31
CA GLY A 185 -31.66 13.61 18.19
C GLY A 185 -31.41 15.08 17.79
N PRO A 186 -31.12 15.99 18.74
CA PRO A 186 -30.91 17.40 18.44
C PRO A 186 -29.59 17.69 17.72
N LEU A 187 -28.62 16.75 17.72
CA LEU A 187 -27.36 16.92 17.00
C LEU A 187 -27.54 16.82 15.48
N GLY A 188 -28.67 16.30 15.01
CA GLY A 188 -28.92 16.10 13.59
C GLY A 188 -28.06 14.97 13.01
N ILE A 189 -27.84 15.02 11.69
CA ILE A 189 -26.86 14.16 11.02
C ILE A 189 -25.46 14.60 11.49
N ILE A 190 -24.69 13.65 12.03
CA ILE A 190 -23.34 13.85 12.53
C ILE A 190 -22.36 13.91 11.36
N VAL A 191 -22.37 12.89 10.49
CA VAL A 191 -21.51 12.78 9.31
C VAL A 191 -22.39 12.82 8.05
N PRO A 192 -22.43 13.96 7.34
CA PRO A 192 -23.16 14.08 6.10
C PRO A 192 -22.71 13.06 5.05
N MET A 193 -23.61 12.63 4.16
CA MET A 193 -23.30 11.63 3.13
C MET A 193 -22.05 12.00 2.30
N LYS A 194 -21.91 13.27 1.88
CA LYS A 194 -20.74 13.72 1.11
C LYS A 194 -19.42 13.61 1.88
N SER A 195 -19.47 13.76 3.21
CA SER A 195 -18.32 13.57 4.09
C SER A 195 -17.99 12.09 4.27
N ALA A 196 -19.03 11.25 4.33
CA ALA A 196 -18.91 9.81 4.49
C ALA A 196 -18.36 9.12 3.23
N CYS A 197 -18.55 9.71 2.05
CA CYS A 197 -18.02 9.21 0.78
C CYS A 197 -16.63 9.76 0.50
N MET A 198 -15.78 8.97 -0.14
CA MET A 198 -14.50 9.44 -0.67
C MET A 198 -14.59 9.87 -2.14
N GLY A 199 -15.67 9.50 -2.85
CA GLY A 199 -15.87 9.92 -4.25
C GLY A 199 -14.95 9.21 -5.24
N ILE A 200 -14.50 8.00 -4.91
CA ILE A 200 -13.61 7.20 -5.75
C ILE A 200 -14.40 6.16 -6.55
N SER A 201 -13.93 5.83 -7.77
CA SER A 201 -14.66 4.97 -8.72
C SER A 201 -14.98 3.57 -8.17
N GLN A 202 -14.10 2.99 -7.34
CA GLN A 202 -14.29 1.66 -6.77
C GLN A 202 -15.14 1.63 -5.47
N GLU A 203 -15.61 2.79 -4.99
CA GLU A 203 -16.40 2.89 -3.75
C GLU A 203 -17.84 2.39 -3.98
N LYS A 204 -18.23 1.36 -3.22
CA LYS A 204 -19.64 0.95 -3.12
C LYS A 204 -20.28 1.65 -1.93
N HIS A 205 -21.08 2.68 -2.20
CA HIS A 205 -21.78 3.45 -1.17
C HIS A 205 -23.19 2.95 -0.92
N ARG A 206 -23.59 2.91 0.36
CA ARG A 206 -24.95 2.63 0.82
C ARG A 206 -25.38 3.67 1.86
N ARG A 207 -26.60 4.16 1.77
CA ARG A 207 -27.18 5.06 2.77
C ARG A 207 -28.27 4.33 3.56
N VAL A 208 -28.10 4.27 4.89
CA VAL A 208 -29.02 3.53 5.77
C VAL A 208 -30.09 4.46 6.31
N MET A 209 -31.21 4.52 5.62
CA MET A 209 -32.28 5.52 5.86
C MET A 209 -32.91 5.44 7.26
N ASN A 210 -32.86 4.28 7.93
CA ASN A 210 -33.48 4.05 9.23
C ASN A 210 -32.47 3.95 10.39
N ARG A 211 -31.25 4.47 10.22
CA ARG A 211 -30.20 4.45 11.26
C ARG A 211 -29.56 5.82 11.42
N ASP A 212 -29.28 6.15 12.67
CA ASP A 212 -28.45 7.28 13.08
C ASP A 212 -26.98 6.86 13.29
N HIS A 213 -26.11 7.83 13.58
CA HIS A 213 -24.66 7.64 13.76
C HIS A 213 -24.31 6.59 14.81
N ARG A 214 -25.15 6.42 15.83
CA ARG A 214 -24.95 5.49 16.94
C ARG A 214 -25.40 4.07 16.58
N SER A 215 -26.50 3.95 15.85
CA SER A 215 -27.18 2.69 15.55
C SER A 215 -26.76 2.06 14.22
N ILE A 216 -26.09 2.80 13.34
CA ILE A 216 -25.65 2.33 12.01
C ILE A 216 -24.77 1.07 12.06
N CYS A 217 -24.01 0.89 13.15
CA CYS A 217 -23.12 -0.27 13.35
C CYS A 217 -23.64 -1.26 14.40
N LYS A 218 -24.93 -1.18 14.79
CA LYS A 218 -25.53 -2.00 15.85
C LYS A 218 -26.78 -2.73 15.37
N PHE A 219 -26.75 -4.06 15.38
CA PHE A 219 -27.84 -4.88 14.86
C PHE A 219 -28.56 -5.67 15.95
N TYR A 220 -29.89 -5.70 15.91
CA TYR A 220 -30.67 -6.30 16.99
C TYR A 220 -30.61 -7.83 17.02
N GLY A 221 -30.20 -8.48 15.93
CA GLY A 221 -30.08 -9.94 15.84
C GLY A 221 -29.93 -10.44 14.40
N ARG A 222 -30.04 -11.76 14.23
CA ARG A 222 -29.91 -12.45 12.93
C ARG A 222 -30.90 -11.99 11.88
N ASN A 223 -32.07 -11.50 12.29
CA ASN A 223 -33.17 -11.10 11.41
C ASN A 223 -33.20 -9.59 11.13
N ASP A 224 -32.13 -8.86 11.48
CA ASP A 224 -32.03 -7.42 11.20
C ASP A 224 -31.74 -7.21 9.70
N PRO A 225 -32.61 -6.50 8.94
CA PRO A 225 -32.40 -6.29 7.51
C PRO A 225 -31.07 -5.62 7.18
N ASN A 226 -30.64 -4.67 8.02
CA ASN A 226 -29.37 -3.97 7.82
C ASN A 226 -28.16 -4.87 8.15
N TRP A 227 -28.34 -5.85 9.05
CA TRP A 227 -27.33 -6.88 9.27
C TRP A 227 -27.20 -7.77 8.05
N HIS A 228 -28.30 -8.23 7.46
CA HIS A 228 -28.26 -9.06 6.26
C HIS A 228 -27.51 -8.36 5.12
N GLU A 229 -27.82 -7.09 4.86
CA GLU A 229 -27.14 -6.32 3.83
C GLU A 229 -25.64 -6.19 4.09
N LEU A 230 -25.23 -5.81 5.31
CA LEU A 230 -23.81 -5.71 5.64
C LEU A 230 -23.11 -7.08 5.59
N ARG A 231 -23.75 -8.12 6.15
CA ARG A 231 -23.24 -9.49 6.18
C ARG A 231 -22.99 -9.99 4.77
N ASP A 232 -23.93 -9.83 3.86
CA ASP A 232 -23.83 -10.37 2.51
C ASP A 232 -22.65 -9.74 1.76
N VAL A 233 -22.44 -8.43 1.94
CA VAL A 233 -21.27 -7.74 1.37
C VAL A 233 -19.96 -8.14 2.05
N ILE A 234 -19.94 -8.36 3.37
CA ILE A 234 -18.75 -8.86 4.07
C ILE A 234 -18.41 -10.29 3.62
N VAL A 235 -19.41 -11.17 3.45
CA VAL A 235 -19.24 -12.55 2.99
C VAL A 235 -18.71 -12.56 1.55
N GLU A 236 -19.29 -11.75 0.67
CA GLU A 236 -18.81 -11.56 -0.71
C GLU A 236 -17.35 -11.09 -0.70
N ALA A 237 -17.04 -10.04 0.08
CA ALA A 237 -15.68 -9.50 0.18
C ALA A 237 -14.70 -10.52 0.78
N ALA A 238 -15.10 -11.31 1.77
CA ALA A 238 -14.26 -12.34 2.38
C ALA A 238 -13.97 -13.49 1.41
N ALA A 239 -14.98 -13.97 0.69
CA ALA A 239 -14.83 -14.99 -0.34
C ALA A 239 -13.95 -14.48 -1.48
N ALA A 240 -14.20 -13.26 -1.96
CA ALA A 240 -13.37 -12.61 -2.96
C ALA A 240 -11.94 -12.42 -2.47
N ALA A 241 -11.71 -12.02 -1.22
CA ALA A 241 -10.36 -11.88 -0.65
C ALA A 241 -9.58 -13.20 -0.64
N THR A 242 -10.25 -14.34 -0.51
CA THR A 242 -9.60 -15.67 -0.56
C THR A 242 -9.36 -16.20 -1.97
N LYS A 243 -10.22 -15.81 -2.93
CA LYS A 243 -10.10 -16.21 -4.35
C LYS A 243 -9.22 -15.25 -5.14
N CYS A 244 -9.13 -13.99 -4.69
CA CYS A 244 -8.24 -13.03 -5.30
C CYS A 244 -6.80 -13.43 -4.95
N CYS A 245 -6.15 -14.11 -5.88
CA CYS A 245 -4.71 -14.28 -5.99
C CYS A 245 -3.95 -12.93 -6.15
N HIS A 246 -4.67 -11.82 -6.21
CA HIS A 246 -4.28 -10.48 -6.64
C HIS A 246 -3.61 -9.58 -5.60
N TYR A 247 -2.86 -10.16 -4.65
CA TYR A 247 -2.07 -9.38 -3.69
C TYR A 247 -0.76 -8.92 -4.34
N SER A 248 -0.87 -8.17 -5.45
CA SER A 248 0.32 -7.63 -6.12
C SER A 248 0.91 -6.50 -5.27
N PRO A 249 2.23 -6.49 -5.03
CA PRO A 249 2.92 -5.39 -4.37
C PRO A 249 2.99 -4.13 -5.25
N THR A 250 2.70 -4.24 -6.55
CA THR A 250 2.74 -3.12 -7.48
C THR A 250 1.34 -2.58 -7.75
N MET A 251 1.18 -1.26 -7.63
CA MET A 251 -0.12 -0.59 -7.82
C MET A 251 -0.65 -0.73 -9.26
N GLN A 252 0.24 -0.70 -10.25
CA GLN A 252 -0.08 -0.81 -11.67
C GLN A 252 -0.78 -2.14 -11.99
N ASN A 253 -0.34 -3.24 -11.38
CA ASN A 253 -0.98 -4.53 -11.56
C ASN A 253 -2.19 -4.67 -10.64
N ARG A 254 -2.14 -4.13 -9.43
CA ARG A 254 -3.22 -4.28 -8.45
C ARG A 254 -4.53 -3.58 -8.85
N ALA A 255 -4.46 -2.39 -9.41
CA ALA A 255 -5.62 -1.58 -9.79
C ALA A 255 -6.58 -2.27 -10.79
N PRO A 256 -6.11 -2.77 -11.96
CA PRO A 256 -6.98 -3.48 -12.91
C PRO A 256 -7.51 -4.78 -12.33
N LEU A 257 -6.73 -5.49 -11.51
CA LEU A 257 -7.15 -6.75 -10.89
C LEU A 257 -8.30 -6.56 -9.89
N LEU A 258 -8.30 -5.44 -9.15
CA LEU A 258 -9.44 -5.08 -8.32
C LEU A 258 -10.64 -4.66 -9.17
N ALA A 259 -10.43 -3.96 -10.29
CA ALA A 259 -11.51 -3.50 -11.16
C ALA A 259 -12.28 -4.66 -11.83
N THR A 260 -11.61 -5.79 -12.08
CA THR A 260 -12.25 -6.99 -12.66
C THR A 260 -13.34 -7.51 -11.71
N PRO A 261 -14.61 -7.61 -12.14
CA PRO A 261 -15.62 -8.30 -11.36
C PRO A 261 -15.13 -9.74 -11.18
N VAL A 262 -15.08 -10.23 -9.94
CA VAL A 262 -14.82 -11.65 -9.66
C VAL A 262 -15.77 -12.43 -10.55
N ILE A 263 -15.24 -13.09 -11.59
CA ILE A 263 -16.06 -13.86 -12.51
C ILE A 263 -16.89 -14.78 -11.63
N GLN A 264 -18.21 -14.61 -11.70
CA GLN A 264 -19.17 -15.51 -11.07
C GLN A 264 -19.16 -16.82 -11.85
N ASP A 265 -18.02 -17.49 -11.92
CA ASP A 265 -18.07 -18.92 -11.93
C ASP A 265 -18.55 -19.26 -10.52
N LYS A 266 -19.86 -19.52 -10.45
CA LYS A 266 -20.45 -20.38 -9.44
C LYS A 266 -19.83 -21.79 -9.58
N GLU A 267 -18.51 -21.91 -9.54
CA GLU A 267 -17.94 -23.01 -8.79
C GLU A 267 -18.40 -22.76 -7.36
N GLU A 268 -19.51 -23.43 -7.01
CA GLU A 268 -19.80 -23.79 -5.63
C GLU A 268 -18.45 -24.07 -4.98
N LEU A 269 -18.11 -23.35 -3.89
CA LEU A 269 -16.93 -23.75 -3.12
C LEU A 269 -17.12 -25.24 -2.87
N GLU A 270 -16.28 -26.06 -3.51
CA GLU A 270 -16.23 -27.52 -3.32
C GLU A 270 -16.48 -27.78 -1.84
N PRO A 271 -17.49 -28.61 -1.48
CA PRO A 271 -17.85 -28.84 -0.10
C PRO A 271 -16.58 -29.08 0.72
N LEU A 272 -16.50 -28.50 1.92
CA LEU A 272 -15.32 -28.59 2.79
C LEU A 272 -14.80 -30.04 2.91
N GLU A 273 -15.71 -31.02 2.84
CA GLU A 273 -15.47 -32.46 2.94
C GLU A 273 -14.84 -33.11 1.68
N SER A 274 -14.80 -32.46 0.52
CA SER A 274 -14.28 -33.07 -0.73
C SER A 274 -12.77 -32.89 -0.94
N ILE A 275 -12.11 -32.04 -0.16
CA ILE A 275 -10.68 -31.71 -0.35
C ILE A 275 -9.80 -32.72 0.42
N GLY A 276 -9.23 -33.69 -0.30
CA GLY A 276 -8.29 -34.64 0.29
C GLY A 276 -6.99 -33.97 0.77
N LEU A 277 -6.66 -34.12 2.06
CA LEU A 277 -5.47 -33.51 2.68
C LEU A 277 -4.16 -33.85 1.94
N ILE A 278 -4.03 -35.09 1.47
CA ILE A 278 -2.84 -35.56 0.72
C ILE A 278 -2.72 -34.86 -0.63
N ALA A 279 -3.82 -34.71 -1.36
CA ALA A 279 -3.82 -34.03 -2.66
C ALA A 279 -3.46 -32.55 -2.51
N ALA A 280 -3.99 -31.88 -1.47
CA ALA A 280 -3.62 -30.51 -1.14
C ALA A 280 -2.13 -30.37 -0.80
N CYS A 281 -1.58 -31.27 0.02
CA CYS A 281 -0.14 -31.30 0.32
C CYS A 281 0.71 -31.45 -0.95
N ASN A 282 0.38 -32.40 -1.83
CA ASN A 282 1.12 -32.64 -3.07
C ASN A 282 1.07 -31.42 -4.01
N SER A 283 -0.08 -30.74 -4.11
CA SER A 283 -0.22 -29.51 -4.90
C SER A 283 0.66 -28.38 -4.36
N VAL A 284 0.70 -28.20 -3.04
CA VAL A 284 1.59 -27.22 -2.41
C VAL A 284 3.07 -27.58 -2.62
N GLU A 285 3.47 -28.83 -2.46
CA GLU A 285 4.85 -29.26 -2.69
C GLU A 285 5.30 -29.01 -4.15
N ALA A 286 4.42 -29.29 -5.12
CA ALA A 286 4.68 -28.97 -6.53
C ALA A 286 4.86 -27.45 -6.74
N THR A 287 4.06 -26.64 -6.05
CA THR A 287 4.15 -25.18 -6.10
C THR A 287 5.46 -24.69 -5.49
N ILE A 288 5.85 -25.21 -4.31
CA ILE A 288 7.15 -24.93 -3.68
C ILE A 288 8.31 -25.32 -4.60
N SER A 289 8.22 -26.45 -5.31
CA SER A 289 9.23 -26.86 -6.28
C SER A 289 9.37 -25.83 -7.40
N ARG A 290 8.26 -25.44 -8.06
CA ARG A 290 8.28 -24.43 -9.14
C ARG A 290 8.88 -23.10 -8.68
N LEU A 291 8.54 -22.67 -7.47
CA LEU A 291 9.12 -21.46 -6.86
C LEU A 291 10.64 -21.56 -6.71
N ASN A 292 11.13 -22.68 -6.18
CA ASN A 292 12.55 -22.91 -6.02
C ASN A 292 13.28 -23.04 -7.36
N ASP A 293 12.64 -23.66 -8.35
CA ASP A 293 13.18 -23.82 -9.70
C ASP A 293 13.31 -22.48 -10.41
N PHE A 294 12.34 -21.58 -10.28
CA PHE A 294 12.44 -20.22 -10.82
C PHE A 294 13.59 -19.44 -10.14
N ARG A 295 13.62 -19.43 -8.81
CA ARG A 295 14.63 -18.69 -8.03
C ARG A 295 16.05 -19.18 -8.29
N ASN A 296 16.23 -20.48 -8.49
CA ASN A 296 17.53 -21.09 -8.77
C ASN A 296 17.76 -21.33 -10.27
N GLY A 297 16.84 -20.87 -11.10
CA GLY A 297 16.74 -21.22 -12.51
C GLY A 297 17.86 -20.59 -13.34
N LYS A 298 18.19 -21.28 -14.45
CA LYS A 298 19.13 -20.74 -15.44
C LYS A 298 18.58 -19.48 -16.11
N GLU A 299 17.27 -19.41 -16.32
CA GLU A 299 16.60 -18.31 -17.02
C GLU A 299 16.77 -16.97 -16.29
N LEU A 300 16.47 -16.94 -14.99
CA LEU A 300 16.66 -15.74 -14.16
C LEU A 300 18.14 -15.31 -14.14
N ARG A 301 19.08 -16.25 -14.00
CA ARG A 301 20.52 -15.93 -14.00
C ARG A 301 21.02 -15.39 -15.34
N VAL A 302 20.48 -15.89 -16.46
CA VAL A 302 20.81 -15.36 -17.78
C VAL A 302 20.36 -13.91 -17.88
N LYS A 303 19.14 -13.61 -17.44
CA LYS A 303 18.60 -12.24 -17.42
C LYS A 303 19.38 -11.30 -16.50
N GLU A 304 19.74 -11.75 -15.31
CA GLU A 304 20.61 -10.97 -14.40
C GLU A 304 22.02 -10.76 -14.99
N GLY A 305 22.53 -11.73 -15.77
CA GLY A 305 23.76 -11.60 -16.54
C GLY A 305 23.66 -10.56 -17.66
N GLU A 306 22.56 -10.53 -18.42
CA GLU A 306 22.30 -9.51 -19.46
C GLU A 306 22.35 -8.09 -18.86
N VAL A 307 21.77 -7.89 -17.68
CA VAL A 307 21.85 -6.61 -16.95
C VAL A 307 23.28 -6.28 -16.52
N ALA A 308 24.01 -7.25 -15.97
CA ALA A 308 25.39 -7.04 -15.55
C ALA A 308 26.29 -6.64 -16.72
N ASP A 309 26.15 -7.32 -17.87
CA ASP A 309 26.91 -7.04 -19.09
C ASP A 309 26.55 -5.67 -19.68
N ALA A 310 25.26 -5.31 -19.67
CA ALA A 310 24.78 -4.00 -20.11
C ALA A 310 25.36 -2.87 -19.25
N LYS A 311 25.39 -3.02 -17.92
CA LYS A 311 25.94 -2.00 -17.01
C LYS A 311 27.47 -1.96 -16.95
N ALA A 312 28.15 -3.11 -17.07
CA ALA A 312 29.62 -3.18 -17.02
C ALA A 312 30.30 -2.41 -18.15
N SER A 313 29.59 -2.20 -19.26
CA SER A 313 30.09 -1.53 -20.46
C SER A 313 29.94 0.00 -20.42
N LEU A 314 29.45 0.57 -19.31
CA LEU A 314 29.09 1.99 -19.23
C LEU A 314 30.05 2.77 -18.33
N LEU A 315 30.69 3.79 -18.92
CA LEU A 315 31.07 5.00 -18.21
C LEU A 315 29.84 5.92 -18.26
N THR A 316 29.23 6.29 -17.13
CA THR A 316 28.08 7.22 -17.18
C THR A 316 28.54 8.58 -17.73
N LEU A 317 27.66 9.32 -18.40
CA LEU A 317 27.93 10.70 -18.80
C LEU A 317 28.25 11.57 -17.57
N ALA A 318 27.57 11.30 -16.45
CA ALA A 318 27.93 11.80 -15.14
C ALA A 318 29.39 11.49 -14.77
N SER A 319 29.89 10.26 -14.94
CA SER A 319 31.30 9.93 -14.65
C SER A 319 32.29 10.73 -15.50
N LEU A 320 31.94 11.05 -16.76
CA LEU A 320 32.72 11.92 -17.64
C LEU A 320 32.68 13.40 -17.17
N CYS A 321 31.50 13.90 -16.81
CA CYS A 321 31.30 15.26 -16.29
C CYS A 321 31.96 15.46 -14.91
N TYR A 322 31.85 14.49 -14.00
CA TYR A 322 32.46 14.48 -12.67
C TYR A 322 33.98 14.41 -12.72
N ALA A 323 34.54 13.54 -13.57
CA ALA A 323 35.98 13.36 -13.64
C ALA A 323 36.69 14.55 -14.31
N ILE A 324 36.01 15.27 -15.22
CA ILE A 324 36.65 16.22 -16.12
C ILE A 324 36.06 17.64 -16.02
N VAL A 325 34.73 17.80 -16.03
CA VAL A 325 34.07 19.11 -16.18
C VAL A 325 33.89 19.84 -14.85
N LEU A 326 33.37 19.17 -13.82
CA LEU A 326 33.11 19.75 -12.48
C LEU A 326 34.34 20.29 -11.74
N PRO A 327 35.49 19.57 -11.68
CA PRO A 327 36.70 20.06 -11.03
C PRO A 327 37.21 21.36 -11.66
N ILE A 328 36.99 21.51 -12.97
CA ILE A 328 37.45 22.65 -13.75
C ILE A 328 36.48 23.82 -13.61
N MET A 329 35.16 23.58 -13.59
CA MET A 329 34.17 24.61 -13.20
C MET A 329 34.47 25.17 -11.80
N ARG A 330 34.80 24.32 -10.82
CA ARG A 330 35.23 24.75 -9.48
C ARG A 330 36.51 25.58 -9.51
N LEU A 331 37.48 25.23 -10.36
CA LEU A 331 38.71 26.02 -10.57
C LEU A 331 38.43 27.38 -11.23
N LEU A 332 37.48 27.46 -12.16
CA LEU A 332 37.12 28.68 -12.88
C LEU A 332 36.45 29.71 -11.96
N VAL A 333 35.74 29.29 -10.91
CA VAL A 333 35.13 30.18 -9.89
C VAL A 333 36.19 30.96 -9.09
N PHE A 334 37.43 30.48 -9.01
CA PHE A 334 38.52 31.17 -8.31
C PHE A 334 39.30 32.17 -9.18
N LEU A 335 38.99 32.27 -10.49
CA LEU A 335 39.65 33.22 -11.40
C LEU A 335 38.96 34.59 -11.34
N THR A 336 39.76 35.66 -11.23
CA THR A 336 39.24 37.02 -11.09
C THR A 336 38.80 37.62 -12.44
N PRO A 337 37.95 38.67 -12.47
CA PRO A 337 37.46 39.28 -13.72
C PRO A 337 38.54 39.81 -14.67
N ALA A 338 39.80 39.93 -14.22
CA ALA A 338 40.93 40.34 -15.05
C ALA A 338 41.48 39.18 -15.93
N ASP A 339 41.11 37.94 -15.65
CA ASP A 339 41.69 36.73 -16.27
C ASP A 339 40.84 36.18 -17.44
N VAL A 340 40.08 37.03 -18.14
CA VAL A 340 39.16 36.62 -19.24
C VAL A 340 39.89 35.84 -20.35
N LEU A 341 41.15 36.21 -20.65
CA LEU A 341 41.99 35.49 -21.59
C LEU A 341 42.43 34.12 -21.04
N GLY A 342 42.71 34.02 -19.74
CA GLY A 342 43.04 32.75 -19.06
C GLY A 342 41.85 31.79 -19.04
N LEU A 343 40.64 32.30 -18.77
CA LEU A 343 39.37 31.57 -18.86
C LEU A 343 39.11 31.05 -20.29
N SER A 344 39.33 31.89 -21.32
CA SER A 344 39.17 31.48 -22.73
C SER A 344 40.16 30.40 -23.14
N MET A 345 41.43 30.53 -22.74
CA MET A 345 42.47 29.52 -23.04
C MET A 345 42.22 28.21 -22.28
N ALA A 346 41.78 28.27 -21.01
CA ALA A 346 41.42 27.09 -20.23
C ALA A 346 40.25 26.32 -20.85
N TRP A 347 39.19 27.02 -21.28
CA TRP A 347 38.08 26.41 -22.02
C TRP A 347 38.52 25.80 -23.35
N SER A 348 39.41 26.47 -24.08
CA SER A 348 39.92 25.97 -25.36
C SER A 348 40.78 24.72 -25.17
N ALA A 349 41.58 24.65 -24.12
CA ALA A 349 42.36 23.47 -23.75
C ALA A 349 41.46 22.31 -23.25
N LEU A 350 40.37 22.63 -22.53
CA LEU A 350 39.41 21.67 -22.03
C LEU A 350 38.61 21.00 -23.15
N LEU A 351 38.13 21.80 -24.11
CA LEU A 351 37.39 21.28 -25.28
C LEU A 351 38.24 20.32 -26.12
N LEU A 352 39.57 20.39 -26.04
CA LEU A 352 40.48 19.44 -26.70
C LEU A 352 40.60 18.10 -25.94
N THR A 353 40.27 18.08 -24.65
CA THR A 353 40.29 16.85 -23.80
C THR A 353 38.93 16.18 -23.65
N LEU A 354 37.85 16.94 -23.91
CA LEU A 354 36.49 16.42 -23.85
C LEU A 354 36.17 15.58 -25.10
N PRO A 355 35.35 14.52 -24.97
CA PRO A 355 34.84 13.81 -26.12
C PRO A 355 34.01 14.74 -27.01
N SER A 356 33.83 14.36 -28.27
CA SER A 356 32.93 15.10 -29.16
C SER A 356 31.48 15.05 -28.63
N LYS A 357 30.66 16.03 -29.02
CA LYS A 357 29.21 16.02 -28.75
C LYS A 357 28.57 14.71 -29.22
N GLU A 358 28.97 14.22 -30.40
CA GLU A 358 28.49 12.94 -30.95
C GLU A 358 28.86 11.75 -30.06
N GLU A 359 30.09 11.69 -29.56
CA GLU A 359 30.53 10.63 -28.63
C GLU A 359 29.81 10.71 -27.28
N ALA A 360 29.60 11.92 -26.75
CA ALA A 360 28.87 12.13 -25.51
C ALA A 360 27.40 11.68 -25.65
N LEU A 361 26.72 12.10 -26.73
CA LEU A 361 25.34 11.69 -27.02
C LEU A 361 25.23 10.19 -27.34
N ALA A 362 26.24 9.60 -28.00
CA ALA A 362 26.29 8.15 -28.22
C ALA A 362 26.47 7.39 -26.91
N GLN A 363 27.26 7.90 -25.97
CA GLN A 363 27.38 7.33 -24.62
C GLN A 363 26.07 7.45 -23.84
N ALA A 364 25.39 8.60 -23.93
CA ALA A 364 24.05 8.80 -23.36
C ALA A 364 23.06 7.75 -23.87
N GLY A 365 23.06 7.54 -25.20
CA GLY A 365 22.25 6.51 -25.85
C GLY A 365 22.55 5.10 -25.31
N ARG A 366 23.83 4.73 -25.22
CA ARG A 366 24.23 3.43 -24.63
C ARG A 366 23.78 3.27 -23.18
N SER A 367 23.88 4.33 -22.38
CA SER A 367 23.38 4.32 -20.99
C SER A 367 21.86 4.16 -20.93
N GLN A 368 21.14 4.84 -21.80
CA GLN A 368 19.68 4.73 -21.91
C GLN A 368 19.26 3.30 -22.34
N ASP A 369 19.92 2.73 -23.34
CA ASP A 369 19.67 1.35 -23.79
C ASP A 369 19.92 0.33 -22.67
N ALA A 370 20.94 0.55 -21.85
CA ALA A 370 21.23 -0.34 -20.72
C ALA A 370 20.19 -0.23 -19.60
N GLU A 371 19.69 0.97 -19.29
CA GLU A 371 18.56 1.11 -18.35
C GLU A 371 17.28 0.50 -18.91
N GLN A 372 17.06 0.55 -20.24
CA GLN A 372 15.96 -0.17 -20.88
C GLN A 372 16.08 -1.69 -20.68
N VAL A 373 17.29 -2.27 -20.83
CA VAL A 373 17.53 -3.70 -20.56
C VAL A 373 17.21 -4.06 -19.10
N VAL A 374 17.53 -3.17 -18.15
CA VAL A 374 17.16 -3.35 -16.73
C VAL A 374 15.64 -3.34 -16.58
N MET A 375 14.97 -2.34 -17.14
CA MET A 375 13.50 -2.23 -17.08
C MET A 375 12.82 -3.47 -17.66
N ASP A 376 13.24 -3.94 -18.83
CA ASP A 376 12.68 -5.12 -19.49
C ASP A 376 12.89 -6.39 -18.65
N THR A 377 14.08 -6.53 -18.06
CA THR A 377 14.44 -7.66 -17.21
C THR A 377 13.63 -7.67 -15.91
N GLU A 378 13.53 -6.53 -15.24
CA GLU A 378 12.77 -6.43 -14.00
C GLU A 378 11.27 -6.55 -14.25
N ALA A 379 10.73 -6.00 -15.34
CA ALA A 379 9.33 -6.18 -15.73
C ALA A 379 8.99 -7.65 -15.95
N TRP A 380 9.84 -8.39 -16.67
CA TRP A 380 9.69 -9.83 -16.86
C TRP A 380 9.72 -10.60 -15.52
N ALA A 381 10.69 -10.29 -14.66
CA ALA A 381 10.82 -10.96 -13.37
C ALA A 381 9.63 -10.65 -12.45
N ILE A 382 9.15 -9.40 -12.42
CA ILE A 382 7.95 -8.97 -11.69
C ILE A 382 6.73 -9.75 -12.16
N GLN A 383 6.52 -9.86 -13.48
CA GLN A 383 5.41 -10.63 -14.03
C GLN A 383 5.46 -12.08 -13.56
N ARG A 384 6.62 -12.74 -13.69
CA ARG A 384 6.78 -14.16 -13.37
C ARG A 384 6.63 -14.44 -11.87
N LEU A 385 7.18 -13.58 -11.02
CA LEU A 385 7.00 -13.66 -9.58
C LEU A 385 5.55 -13.42 -9.17
N ASN A 386 4.83 -12.53 -9.86
CA ASN A 386 3.42 -12.28 -9.58
C ASN A 386 2.55 -13.52 -9.93
N GLU A 387 2.82 -14.20 -11.04
CA GLU A 387 2.17 -15.49 -11.39
C GLU A 387 2.42 -16.55 -10.30
N HIS A 388 3.68 -16.67 -9.88
CA HIS A 388 4.09 -17.57 -8.81
C HIS A 388 3.46 -17.25 -7.45
N LEU A 389 3.32 -15.96 -7.12
CA LEU A 389 2.64 -15.49 -5.91
C LEU A 389 1.16 -15.90 -5.94
N CYS A 390 0.51 -15.73 -7.10
CA CYS A 390 -0.90 -16.10 -7.30
C CYS A 390 -1.12 -17.60 -7.02
N GLU A 391 -0.34 -18.46 -7.69
CA GLU A 391 -0.39 -19.92 -7.49
C GLU A 391 -0.14 -20.31 -6.02
N ALA A 392 0.84 -19.67 -5.38
CA ALA A 392 1.19 -19.95 -3.98
C ALA A 392 0.05 -19.59 -3.03
N ILE A 393 -0.62 -18.46 -3.22
CA ILE A 393 -1.74 -18.03 -2.37
C ILE A 393 -2.94 -18.96 -2.53
N GLU A 394 -3.25 -19.37 -3.76
CA GLU A 394 -4.33 -20.33 -4.05
C GLU A 394 -4.06 -21.69 -3.41
N ALA A 395 -2.86 -22.23 -3.61
CA ALA A 395 -2.44 -23.50 -3.01
C ALA A 395 -2.48 -23.45 -1.47
N LEU A 396 -2.06 -22.33 -0.88
CA LEU A 396 -2.14 -22.12 0.56
C LEU A 396 -3.59 -22.13 1.04
N HIS A 397 -4.49 -21.45 0.33
CA HIS A 397 -5.90 -21.39 0.72
C HIS A 397 -6.56 -22.78 0.72
N VAL A 398 -6.29 -23.58 -0.33
CA VAL A 398 -6.75 -24.98 -0.42
C VAL A 398 -6.22 -25.81 0.74
N LEU A 399 -4.92 -25.71 1.04
CA LEU A 399 -4.30 -26.45 2.14
C LEU A 399 -4.84 -26.02 3.51
N SER A 400 -4.94 -24.72 3.79
CA SER A 400 -5.48 -24.22 5.07
C SER A 400 -6.94 -24.66 5.29
N ARG A 401 -7.74 -24.75 4.21
CA ARG A 401 -9.10 -25.32 4.28
C ARG A 401 -9.06 -26.81 4.62
N ALA A 402 -8.24 -27.59 3.91
CA ALA A 402 -8.10 -29.02 4.14
C ALA A 402 -7.64 -29.33 5.58
N ILE A 403 -6.62 -28.62 6.08
CA ILE A 403 -6.13 -28.75 7.47
C ILE A 403 -7.26 -28.57 8.46
N ARG A 404 -8.11 -27.55 8.29
CA ARG A 404 -9.16 -27.22 9.24
C ARG A 404 -10.29 -28.25 9.28
N VAL A 405 -10.64 -28.84 8.14
CA VAL A 405 -11.64 -29.90 8.06
C VAL A 405 -11.17 -31.13 8.82
N HIS A 406 -9.91 -31.53 8.61
CA HIS A 406 -9.31 -32.70 9.23
C HIS A 406 -8.81 -32.46 10.67
N GLU A 407 -8.79 -31.21 11.16
CA GLU A 407 -8.43 -30.87 12.54
C GLU A 407 -9.55 -31.23 13.53
N HIS A 408 -10.80 -31.24 13.08
CA HIS A 408 -11.95 -31.65 13.88
C HIS A 408 -12.15 -33.17 13.91
N GLU A 409 -11.58 -33.90 12.94
CA GLU A 409 -11.58 -35.36 12.88
C GLU A 409 -10.34 -35.89 13.61
N ASN A 410 -10.52 -36.52 14.78
CA ASN A 410 -9.41 -36.97 15.64
C ASN A 410 -8.32 -37.75 14.86
N MET A 411 -7.07 -37.25 14.92
CA MET A 411 -5.82 -37.89 14.45
C MET A 411 -5.84 -38.45 13.02
N VAL A 412 -5.98 -37.57 12.02
CA VAL A 412 -5.69 -37.93 10.63
C VAL A 412 -4.16 -38.00 10.41
N PRO A 413 -3.61 -39.12 9.90
CA PRO A 413 -2.21 -39.21 9.48
C PRO A 413 -1.88 -38.12 8.45
N GLY A 414 -0.82 -37.34 8.69
CA GLY A 414 -0.36 -36.30 7.76
C GLY A 414 -0.71 -34.85 8.13
N LEU A 415 -1.47 -34.61 9.21
CA LEU A 415 -1.77 -33.24 9.67
C LEU A 415 -0.50 -32.47 10.09
N SER A 416 0.48 -33.14 10.70
CA SER A 416 1.79 -32.54 11.03
C SER A 416 2.53 -32.11 9.76
N ARG A 417 2.65 -33.01 8.79
CA ARG A 417 3.23 -32.73 7.46
C ARG A 417 2.52 -31.56 6.78
N ALA A 418 1.19 -31.54 6.80
CA ALA A 418 0.40 -30.47 6.21
C ALA A 418 0.72 -29.10 6.86
N ARG A 419 0.78 -29.02 8.19
CA ARG A 419 1.14 -27.78 8.91
C ARG A 419 2.59 -27.33 8.67
N ASP A 420 3.50 -28.27 8.41
CA ASP A 420 4.89 -27.94 8.12
C ASP A 420 5.04 -27.41 6.69
N ILE A 421 4.35 -28.02 5.72
CA ILE A 421 4.27 -27.57 4.33
C ILE A 421 3.55 -26.21 4.25
N GLU A 422 2.47 -26.01 5.00
CA GLU A 422 1.76 -24.73 5.10
C GLU A 422 2.71 -23.61 5.55
N ARG A 423 3.51 -23.87 6.58
CA ARG A 423 4.52 -22.91 7.07
C ARG A 423 5.61 -22.62 6.03
N GLN A 424 6.09 -23.63 5.32
CA GLN A 424 7.08 -23.45 4.25
C GLN A 424 6.52 -22.59 3.11
N LEU A 425 5.29 -22.84 2.68
CA LEU A 425 4.64 -22.06 1.63
C LEU A 425 4.39 -20.61 2.07
N GLN A 426 3.94 -20.39 3.31
CA GLN A 426 3.79 -19.03 3.86
C GLN A 426 5.11 -18.26 3.88
N MET A 427 6.22 -18.90 4.23
CA MET A 427 7.55 -18.30 4.13
C MET A 427 7.92 -18.00 2.68
N GLY A 428 7.66 -18.91 1.75
CA GLY A 428 7.87 -18.69 0.32
C GLY A 428 7.11 -17.47 -0.19
N ILE A 429 5.84 -17.31 0.20
CA ILE A 429 5.03 -16.13 -0.16
C ILE A 429 5.63 -14.83 0.39
N ILE A 430 6.13 -14.83 1.62
CA ILE A 430 6.83 -13.66 2.18
C ILE A 430 8.03 -13.30 1.30
N PHE A 431 8.89 -14.26 0.98
CA PHE A 431 10.07 -14.03 0.14
C PHE A 431 9.71 -13.50 -1.25
N ILE A 432 8.70 -14.06 -1.91
CA ILE A 432 8.25 -13.60 -3.23
C ILE A 432 7.72 -12.16 -3.14
N THR A 433 6.99 -11.85 -2.07
CA THR A 433 6.45 -10.50 -1.84
C THR A 433 7.57 -9.48 -1.65
N GLU A 434 8.60 -9.83 -0.88
CA GLU A 434 9.79 -9.00 -0.68
C GLU A 434 10.60 -8.83 -1.98
N ASP A 435 10.78 -9.90 -2.76
CA ASP A 435 11.51 -9.84 -4.03
C ASP A 435 10.77 -9.01 -5.09
N LEU A 436 9.45 -9.16 -5.19
CA LEU A 436 8.61 -8.31 -6.03
C LEU A 436 8.79 -6.83 -5.70
N HIS A 437 8.80 -6.50 -4.40
CA HIS A 437 8.99 -5.12 -3.97
C HIS A 437 10.37 -4.61 -4.36
N ARG A 438 11.42 -5.40 -4.07
CA ARG A 438 12.80 -5.06 -4.44
C ARG A 438 12.94 -4.80 -5.94
N ARG A 439 12.41 -5.71 -6.77
CA ARG A 439 12.49 -5.62 -8.23
C ARG A 439 11.68 -4.47 -8.79
N HIS A 440 10.51 -4.18 -8.23
CA HIS A 440 9.77 -2.98 -8.59
C HIS A 440 10.54 -1.70 -8.25
N GLY A 441 11.24 -1.67 -7.11
CA GLY A 441 12.15 -0.58 -6.77
C GLY A 441 13.31 -0.43 -7.76
N LEU A 442 13.87 -1.53 -8.27
CA LEU A 442 14.90 -1.51 -9.32
C LEU A 442 14.35 -0.99 -10.64
N PHE A 443 13.15 -1.43 -11.03
CA PHE A 443 12.45 -0.95 -12.21
C PHE A 443 12.23 0.56 -12.15
N ASN A 444 11.64 1.07 -11.06
CA ASN A 444 11.35 2.50 -10.91
C ASN A 444 12.63 3.35 -10.91
N LYS A 445 13.73 2.84 -10.34
CA LYS A 445 15.03 3.51 -10.39
C LYS A 445 15.58 3.58 -11.81
N ALA A 446 15.52 2.47 -12.55
CA ALA A 446 15.97 2.43 -13.94
C ALA A 446 15.12 3.36 -14.82
N GLU A 447 13.80 3.38 -14.63
CA GLU A 447 12.88 4.27 -15.34
C GLU A 447 13.17 5.76 -15.03
N ALA A 448 13.44 6.10 -13.77
CA ALA A 448 13.81 7.47 -13.39
C ALA A 448 15.11 7.91 -14.08
N VAL A 449 16.16 7.07 -14.04
CA VAL A 449 17.44 7.36 -14.72
C VAL A 449 17.24 7.47 -16.24
N TRP A 450 16.46 6.57 -16.82
CA TRP A 450 16.14 6.58 -18.25
C TRP A 450 15.46 7.89 -18.67
N ASN A 451 14.45 8.34 -17.92
CA ASN A 451 13.73 9.60 -18.18
C ASN A 451 14.65 10.82 -18.01
N LYS A 452 15.52 10.83 -16.99
CA LYS A 452 16.52 11.90 -16.80
C LYS A 452 17.46 11.99 -18.00
N ILE A 453 17.99 10.86 -18.48
CA ILE A 453 18.84 10.82 -19.68
C ILE A 453 18.09 11.30 -20.92
N GLU A 454 16.84 10.89 -21.11
CA GLU A 454 16.02 11.34 -22.24
C GLU A 454 15.83 12.86 -22.22
N HIS A 455 15.48 13.42 -21.07
CA HIS A 455 15.30 14.85 -20.88
C HIS A 455 16.60 15.61 -21.15
N ALA A 456 17.72 15.16 -20.56
CA ALA A 456 19.03 15.76 -20.76
C ALA A 456 19.44 15.77 -22.24
N ARG A 457 19.25 14.65 -22.94
CA ARG A 457 19.52 14.55 -24.38
C ARG A 457 18.68 15.51 -25.20
N ALA A 458 17.41 15.70 -24.86
CA ALA A 458 16.51 16.61 -25.56
C ALA A 458 16.94 18.08 -25.37
N GLU A 459 17.39 18.45 -24.17
CA GLU A 459 17.77 19.83 -23.85
C GLU A 459 19.11 20.25 -24.48
N VAL A 460 20.08 19.33 -24.60
CA VAL A 460 21.40 19.64 -25.17
C VAL A 460 21.48 19.39 -26.68
N ALA A 461 20.41 18.92 -27.32
CA ALA A 461 20.40 18.49 -28.71
C ALA A 461 20.79 19.61 -29.70
N ASP A 462 20.34 20.84 -29.45
CA ASP A 462 20.58 22.02 -30.29
C ASP A 462 21.80 22.86 -29.88
N LYS A 463 22.39 22.56 -28.71
CA LYS A 463 23.55 23.27 -28.17
C LYS A 463 24.87 22.74 -28.75
N GLU A 464 25.88 23.60 -28.94
CA GLU A 464 27.17 23.24 -29.53
C GLU A 464 28.36 23.76 -28.70
N GLY A 465 29.50 23.08 -28.80
CA GLY A 465 30.76 23.53 -28.19
C GLY A 465 30.67 23.80 -26.68
N ARG A 466 30.91 25.05 -26.28
CA ARG A 466 30.85 25.46 -24.87
C ARG A 466 29.43 25.34 -24.30
N ASP A 467 28.43 25.77 -25.05
CA ASP A 467 27.05 25.84 -24.56
C ASP A 467 26.49 24.44 -24.26
N PHE A 468 26.89 23.44 -25.05
CA PHE A 468 26.60 22.02 -24.80
C PHE A 468 27.16 21.57 -23.44
N TRP A 469 28.45 21.79 -23.20
CA TRP A 469 29.13 21.34 -21.99
C TRP A 469 28.72 22.13 -20.74
N THR A 470 28.39 23.42 -20.89
CA THR A 470 27.87 24.23 -19.78
C THR A 470 26.48 23.74 -19.36
N ALA A 471 25.56 23.55 -20.30
CA ALA A 471 24.24 22.99 -19.99
C ALA A 471 24.33 21.58 -19.40
N THR A 472 25.19 20.72 -19.95
CA THR A 472 25.40 19.38 -19.39
C THR A 472 25.96 19.42 -17.96
N ALA A 473 26.83 20.39 -17.64
CA ALA A 473 27.37 20.55 -16.30
C ALA A 473 26.32 21.07 -15.30
N GLU A 474 25.48 22.03 -15.71
CA GLU A 474 24.38 22.55 -14.90
C GLU A 474 23.40 21.42 -14.54
N MET A 475 23.01 20.59 -15.51
CA MET A 475 22.11 19.45 -15.26
C MET A 475 22.69 18.42 -14.27
N VAL A 476 24.01 18.17 -14.31
CA VAL A 476 24.66 17.25 -13.35
C VAL A 476 24.75 17.86 -11.95
N GLN A 477 24.85 19.18 -11.84
CA GLN A 477 24.81 19.87 -10.54
C GLN A 477 23.40 19.85 -9.94
N ASP A 478 22.38 20.06 -10.76
CA ASP A 478 20.98 19.95 -10.32
C ASP A 478 20.66 18.51 -9.86
N GLU A 479 21.24 17.48 -10.50
CA GLU A 479 21.15 16.09 -10.05
C GLU A 479 21.81 15.86 -8.67
N GLU A 480 22.94 16.51 -8.35
CA GLU A 480 23.57 16.42 -7.01
C GLU A 480 22.68 17.01 -5.92
N GLU A 481 22.10 18.19 -6.19
CA GLU A 481 21.24 18.87 -5.22
C GLU A 481 19.94 18.09 -4.98
N GLU A 482 19.37 17.48 -6.03
CA GLU A 482 18.21 16.58 -5.90
C GLU A 482 18.53 15.31 -5.11
N ASP A 483 19.65 14.64 -5.37
CA ASP A 483 20.02 13.40 -4.67
C ASP A 483 20.36 13.65 -3.19
N GLU A 484 20.95 14.81 -2.84
CA GLU A 484 21.18 15.22 -1.45
C GLU A 484 19.87 15.51 -0.69
N ASP A 485 18.88 16.12 -1.37
CA ASP A 485 17.55 16.38 -0.80
C ASP A 485 16.72 15.10 -0.63
N ASP A 486 16.83 14.14 -1.56
CA ASP A 486 16.08 12.87 -1.51
C ASP A 486 16.64 11.91 -0.43
N ASP A 487 17.94 11.96 -0.14
CA ASP A 487 18.55 11.26 1.01
C ASP A 487 18.21 11.95 2.34
N CYS A 488 18.04 13.28 2.36
CA CYS A 488 17.56 14.01 3.54
C CYS A 488 16.08 13.68 3.86
N CYS A 489 15.25 13.53 2.81
CA CYS A 489 13.83 13.17 2.93
C CYS A 489 13.60 11.70 3.34
N ARG A 490 14.58 10.81 3.17
CA ARG A 490 14.52 9.42 3.66
C ARG A 490 14.89 9.27 5.15
N VAL A 491 15.52 10.29 5.75
CA VAL A 491 16.02 10.27 7.14
C VAL A 491 15.13 11.07 8.11
N GLN A 492 14.06 11.72 7.63
CA GLN A 492 13.05 12.43 8.45
C GLN A 492 11.68 11.74 8.39
#